data_AF-A0A2E0IWC9-F1
#
_entry.id   AF-A0A2E0IWC9-F1
#
_cell.length_a   1.000
_cell.length_b   1.000
_cell.length_c   1.000
_cell.angle_alpha   90.00
_cell.angle_beta   90.00
_cell.angle_gamma   90.00
#
_symmetry.space_group_name_H-M   'P 1'
#
loop_
_entity.id
_entity.type
_entity.pdbx_description
1 polymer ?
#
loop_
_entity_poly.entity_id
_entity_poly.type
_entity_poly.pdbx_seq_one_letter_code
_entity_poly.pdbx_strand_id
1 'polypeptide(L)'
;MAEFDNEEMNSLKRWWDSNGMALVIGVLVGVVVIVGWQGWRWYTDNQATEAADVYQQVEQGIAGGNVDESVLETVARLKQDYAGTPYAASAALRLAGYHVQQQEYAKAREQLDWAMNNAANEGVSHIARVRAARLVWTQGESEQALEMLDAEHPPAFDALYAEVRGDIHAAQGDREAAYKAYQRALDTLPQDTPSRALETKLADNAPADVADAPSDQESASAS
;
A
#
# COMPACT_ATOMS: atom_id res chain seq x y z
N MET A 1 6.20 32.78 -62.84
CA MET A 1 6.78 32.27 -61.59
C MET A 1 7.22 33.37 -60.60
N ALA A 2 7.00 34.67 -60.85
CA ALA A 2 7.41 35.75 -59.93
C ALA A 2 6.27 36.35 -59.06
N GLU A 3 5.01 36.02 -59.35
CA GLU A 3 3.86 36.50 -58.56
C GLU A 3 3.58 35.64 -57.31
N PHE A 4 3.79 34.32 -57.41
CA PHE A 4 3.67 33.39 -56.27
C PHE A 4 4.62 33.75 -55.12
N ASP A 5 5.84 34.22 -55.42
CA ASP A 5 6.82 34.63 -54.41
C ASP A 5 6.40 35.85 -53.56
N ASN A 6 5.60 36.77 -54.11
CA ASN A 6 5.24 38.01 -53.42
C ASN A 6 3.97 37.87 -52.55
N GLU A 7 3.00 37.06 -52.96
CA GLU A 7 1.77 36.84 -52.18
C GLU A 7 2.00 35.94 -50.97
N GLU A 8 2.84 34.91 -51.11
CA GLU A 8 3.22 34.02 -50.00
C GLU A 8 4.00 34.79 -48.92
N MET A 9 4.96 35.64 -49.33
CA MET A 9 5.72 36.48 -48.40
C MET A 9 4.83 37.47 -47.63
N ASN A 10 3.87 38.10 -48.32
CA ASN A 10 2.97 39.09 -47.71
C ASN A 10 1.94 38.43 -46.78
N SER A 11 1.52 37.20 -47.04
CA SER A 11 0.60 36.47 -46.14
C SER A 11 1.32 36.02 -44.86
N LEU A 12 2.56 35.53 -44.95
CA LEU A 12 3.38 35.16 -43.79
C LEU A 12 3.68 36.36 -42.88
N LYS A 13 4.04 37.51 -43.47
CA LYS A 13 4.33 38.74 -42.73
C LYS A 13 3.11 39.24 -41.95
N ARG A 14 1.92 39.22 -42.58
CA ARG A 14 0.66 39.60 -41.92
C ARG A 14 0.27 38.64 -40.81
N TRP A 15 0.49 37.34 -40.98
CA TRP A 15 0.25 36.37 -39.92
C TRP A 15 1.18 36.59 -38.72
N TRP A 16 2.45 36.85 -38.98
CA TRP A 16 3.43 37.16 -37.94
C TRP A 16 3.10 38.46 -37.19
N ASP A 17 2.75 39.53 -37.90
CA ASP A 17 2.37 40.81 -37.27
C ASP A 17 1.11 40.68 -36.41
N SER A 18 0.21 39.74 -36.74
CA SER A 18 -1.03 39.50 -35.99
C SER A 18 -0.91 38.45 -34.88
N ASN A 19 -0.03 37.44 -35.01
CA ASN A 19 0.03 36.28 -34.10
C ASN A 19 1.41 36.02 -33.50
N GLY A 20 2.47 36.68 -33.97
CA GLY A 20 3.86 36.41 -33.57
C GLY A 20 4.10 36.60 -32.07
N MET A 21 3.47 37.61 -31.46
CA MET A 21 3.55 37.81 -30.00
C MET A 21 2.87 36.67 -29.23
N ALA A 22 1.69 36.22 -29.68
CA ALA A 22 0.98 35.11 -29.06
C ALA A 22 1.76 33.79 -29.19
N LEU A 23 2.42 33.56 -30.33
CA LEU A 23 3.31 32.41 -30.54
C LEU A 23 4.50 32.44 -29.57
N VAL A 24 5.18 33.60 -29.44
CA VAL A 24 6.32 33.76 -28.53
C VAL A 24 5.91 33.53 -27.08
N ILE A 25 4.78 34.10 -26.65
CA ILE A 25 4.23 33.88 -25.31
C ILE A 25 3.90 32.39 -25.10
N GLY A 26 3.24 31.76 -26.07
CA GLY A 26 2.91 30.34 -26.02
C GLY A 26 4.15 29.45 -25.90
N VAL A 27 5.20 29.74 -26.65
CA VAL A 27 6.49 29.03 -26.56
C VAL A 27 7.14 29.25 -25.19
N LEU A 28 7.18 30.49 -24.69
CA LEU A 28 7.76 30.78 -23.36
C LEU A 28 7.02 30.05 -22.24
N VAL A 29 5.69 30.07 -22.27
CA VAL A 29 4.87 29.33 -21.30
C VAL A 29 5.14 27.83 -21.42
N GLY A 30 5.20 27.29 -22.64
CA GLY A 30 5.54 25.89 -22.88
C GLY A 30 6.89 25.49 -22.28
N VAL A 31 7.92 26.32 -22.47
CA VAL A 31 9.26 26.08 -21.91
C VAL A 31 9.24 26.09 -20.38
N VAL A 32 8.56 27.07 -19.76
CA VAL A 32 8.45 27.16 -18.30
C VAL A 32 7.76 25.92 -17.72
N VAL A 33 6.68 25.45 -18.35
CA VAL A 33 5.98 24.24 -17.92
C VAL A 33 6.86 23.00 -18.03
N ILE A 34 7.58 22.82 -19.15
CA ILE A 34 8.46 21.66 -19.36
C ILE A 34 9.62 21.66 -18.36
N VAL A 35 10.30 22.80 -18.18
CA VAL A 35 11.43 22.92 -17.25
C VAL A 35 10.96 22.75 -15.81
N GLY A 36 9.81 23.32 -15.46
CA GLY A 36 9.21 23.14 -14.13
C GLY A 36 8.90 21.67 -13.83
N TRP A 37 8.27 20.97 -14.78
CA TRP A 37 7.95 19.55 -14.63
C TRP A 37 9.22 18.67 -14.56
N GLN A 38 10.22 18.95 -15.40
CA GLN A 38 11.48 18.23 -15.38
C GLN A 38 12.26 18.45 -14.08
N GLY A 39 12.29 19.69 -13.57
CA GLY A 39 12.91 20.03 -12.28
C GLY A 39 12.22 19.35 -11.11
N TRP A 40 10.89 19.34 -11.09
CA TRP A 40 10.12 18.62 -10.06
C TRP A 40 10.38 17.11 -10.10
N ARG A 41 10.38 16.50 -11.29
CA ARG A 41 10.68 15.08 -11.47
C ARG A 41 12.09 14.72 -11.00
N TRP A 42 13.08 15.51 -11.38
CA TRP A 42 14.46 15.29 -10.93
C TRP A 42 14.57 15.36 -9.40
N TYR A 43 13.89 16.33 -8.78
CA TYR A 43 13.86 16.46 -7.32
C TYR A 43 13.22 15.23 -6.65
N THR A 44 12.06 14.76 -7.14
CA THR A 44 11.40 13.57 -6.59
C THR A 44 12.22 12.29 -6.79
N ASP A 45 12.85 12.13 -7.95
CA ASP A 45 13.68 10.95 -8.26
C ASP A 45 14.94 10.92 -7.39
N ASN A 46 15.57 12.08 -7.15
CA ASN A 46 16.72 12.20 -6.26
C ASN A 46 16.32 11.94 -4.80
N GLN A 47 15.18 12.46 -4.35
CA GLN A 47 14.65 12.21 -3.01
C GLN A 47 14.37 10.70 -2.79
N ALA A 48 13.83 10.01 -3.79
CA ALA A 48 13.60 8.57 -3.71
C ALA A 48 14.90 7.76 -3.65
N THR A 49 15.93 8.18 -4.39
CA THR A 49 17.26 7.53 -4.39
C THR A 49 17.95 7.69 -3.03
N GLU A 50 17.98 8.91 -2.49
CA GLU A 50 18.53 9.15 -1.14
C GLU A 50 17.75 8.39 -0.07
N ALA A 51 16.42 8.36 -0.16
CA ALA A 51 15.60 7.60 0.77
C ALA A 51 15.88 6.09 0.69
N ALA A 52 16.17 5.56 -0.49
CA ALA A 52 16.55 4.16 -0.67
C ALA A 52 17.86 3.83 0.07
N ASP A 53 18.87 4.70 -0.04
CA ASP A 53 20.16 4.54 0.64
C ASP A 53 20.03 4.60 2.16
N VAL A 54 19.18 5.50 2.66
CA VAL A 54 18.88 5.61 4.10
C VAL A 54 18.08 4.38 4.57
N TYR A 55 17.13 3.90 3.78
CA TYR A 55 16.38 2.68 4.09
C TYR A 55 17.25 1.43 4.10
N GLN A 56 18.24 1.34 3.22
CA GLN A 56 19.20 0.23 3.22
C GLN A 56 19.97 0.15 4.56
N GLN A 57 20.22 1.27 5.22
CA GLN A 57 20.85 1.29 6.55
C GLN A 57 19.91 0.75 7.63
N VAL A 58 18.61 1.08 7.56
CA VAL A 58 17.58 0.51 8.44
C VAL A 58 17.53 -1.01 8.30
N GLU A 59 17.50 -1.50 7.07
CA GLU A 59 17.45 -2.95 6.79
C GLU A 59 18.67 -3.68 7.36
N GLN A 60 19.86 -3.11 7.19
CA GLN A 60 21.10 -3.68 7.77
C GLN A 60 21.07 -3.67 9.30
N GLY A 61 20.63 -2.57 9.91
CA GLY A 61 20.51 -2.45 11.36
C GLY A 61 19.53 -3.46 11.95
N ILE A 62 18.33 -3.57 11.38
CA ILE A 62 17.32 -4.54 11.82
C ILE A 62 17.81 -5.98 11.60
N ALA A 63 18.43 -6.29 10.45
CA ALA A 63 18.96 -7.61 10.16
C ALA A 63 20.08 -8.03 11.12
N GLY A 64 20.82 -7.07 11.69
CA GLY A 64 21.80 -7.30 12.74
C GLY A 64 21.21 -7.76 14.09
N GLY A 65 19.88 -7.75 14.24
CA GLY A 65 19.17 -8.22 15.44
C GLY A 65 19.22 -7.27 16.64
N ASN A 66 19.94 -6.15 16.53
CA ASN A 66 20.02 -5.11 17.55
C ASN A 66 19.64 -3.76 16.95
N VAL A 67 18.40 -3.33 17.16
CA VAL A 67 17.95 -1.98 16.81
C VAL A 67 18.39 -1.05 17.93
N ASP A 68 19.48 -0.34 17.69
CA ASP A 68 20.00 0.69 18.59
C ASP A 68 19.47 2.09 18.21
N GLU A 69 19.90 3.10 18.97
CA GLU A 69 19.49 4.49 18.75
C GLU A 69 19.80 4.97 17.32
N SER A 70 20.90 4.51 16.72
CA SER A 70 21.27 4.90 15.35
C SER A 70 20.24 4.41 14.34
N VAL A 71 19.69 3.21 14.51
CA VAL A 71 18.64 2.69 13.64
C VAL A 71 17.34 3.48 13.85
N LEU A 72 16.99 3.79 15.10
CA LEU A 72 15.80 4.59 15.42
C LEU A 72 15.87 6.00 14.81
N GLU A 73 17.02 6.67 14.92
CA GLU A 73 17.28 7.97 14.29
C GLU A 73 17.19 7.88 12.76
N THR A 74 17.69 6.79 12.16
CA THR A 74 17.61 6.56 10.70
C THR A 74 16.16 6.41 10.24
N VAL A 75 15.35 5.67 10.99
CA VAL A 75 13.90 5.54 10.72
C VAL A 75 13.19 6.89 10.91
N ALA A 76 13.50 7.62 11.98
CA ALA A 76 12.94 8.95 12.23
C ALA A 76 13.26 9.93 11.09
N ARG A 77 14.50 9.90 10.59
CA ARG A 77 14.94 10.69 9.44
C ARG A 77 14.13 10.35 8.18
N LEU A 78 13.90 9.07 7.89
CA LEU A 78 13.03 8.69 6.77
C LEU A 78 11.61 9.23 6.93
N LYS A 79 11.05 9.13 8.13
CA LYS A 79 9.70 9.61 8.45
C LYS A 79 9.58 11.13 8.35
N GLN A 80 10.65 11.88 8.64
CA GLN A 80 10.66 13.34 8.63
C GLN A 80 11.00 13.92 7.25
N ASP A 81 12.09 13.45 6.64
CA ASP A 81 12.67 14.08 5.45
C ASP A 81 12.19 13.43 4.14
N TYR A 82 11.71 12.19 4.23
CA TYR A 82 11.39 11.34 3.07
C TYR A 82 9.99 10.71 3.17
N ALA A 83 9.07 11.31 3.92
CA ALA A 83 7.70 10.80 4.16
C ALA A 83 6.92 10.49 2.87
N GLY A 84 7.15 11.28 1.81
CA GLY A 84 6.52 11.10 0.50
C GLY A 84 7.04 9.91 -0.30
N THR A 85 8.05 9.20 0.19
CA THR A 85 8.65 8.04 -0.48
C THR A 85 8.10 6.72 0.10
N PRO A 86 8.08 5.63 -0.69
CA PRO A 86 7.67 4.31 -0.17
C PRO A 86 8.60 3.78 0.93
N TYR A 87 9.83 4.30 1.02
CA TYR A 87 10.85 3.88 1.96
C TYR A 87 10.55 4.26 3.40
N ALA A 88 9.90 5.41 3.63
CA ALA A 88 9.54 5.84 4.98
C ALA A 88 8.50 4.92 5.62
N ALA A 89 7.43 4.59 4.89
CA ALA A 89 6.44 3.63 5.35
C ALA A 89 7.02 2.21 5.49
N SER A 90 7.90 1.80 4.56
CA SER A 90 8.59 0.50 4.65
C SER A 90 9.46 0.41 5.91
N ALA A 91 10.21 1.45 6.24
CA ALA A 91 11.03 1.53 7.45
C ALA A 91 10.18 1.42 8.72
N ALA A 92 9.07 2.17 8.80
CA ALA A 92 8.14 2.09 9.92
C ALA A 92 7.54 0.68 10.06
N LEU A 93 7.10 0.06 8.96
CA LEU A 93 6.57 -1.31 9.00
C LEU A 93 7.62 -2.36 9.41
N ARG A 94 8.88 -2.19 9.00
CA ARG A 94 9.98 -3.08 9.39
C ARG A 94 10.31 -2.93 10.86
N LEU A 95 10.41 -1.69 11.35
CA LEU A 95 10.62 -1.40 12.76
C LEU A 95 9.45 -1.89 13.63
N ALA A 96 8.20 -1.77 13.15
CA ALA A 96 7.04 -2.36 13.81
C ALA A 96 7.20 -3.88 13.98
N GLY A 97 7.59 -4.56 12.91
CA GLY A 97 7.84 -6.01 12.92
C GLY A 97 8.92 -6.42 13.92
N TYR A 98 10.01 -5.64 14.02
CA TYR A 98 11.04 -5.83 15.04
C TYR A 98 10.45 -5.69 16.45
N HIS A 99 9.73 -4.61 16.74
CA HIS A 99 9.13 -4.41 18.06
C HIS A 99 8.13 -5.50 18.44
N VAL A 100 7.36 -6.04 17.49
CA VAL A 100 6.49 -7.21 17.75
C VAL A 100 7.31 -8.44 18.17
N GLN A 101 8.44 -8.72 17.51
CA GLN A 101 9.32 -9.83 17.87
C GLN A 101 9.92 -9.66 19.28
N GLN A 102 10.21 -8.42 19.65
CA GLN A 102 10.68 -8.05 20.98
C GLN A 102 9.56 -7.93 22.03
N GLN A 103 8.30 -8.21 21.67
CA GLN A 103 7.11 -8.05 22.53
C GLN A 103 6.89 -6.60 23.01
N GLU A 104 7.47 -5.62 22.33
CA GLU A 104 7.33 -4.19 22.59
C GLU A 104 6.10 -3.62 21.85
N TYR A 105 4.91 -4.15 22.15
CA TYR A 105 3.70 -3.91 21.36
C TYR A 105 3.30 -2.43 21.26
N ALA A 106 3.54 -1.62 22.29
CA ALA A 106 3.29 -0.18 22.24
C ALA A 106 4.15 0.53 21.17
N LYS A 107 5.44 0.18 21.07
CA LYS A 107 6.34 0.73 20.05
C LYS A 107 5.96 0.23 18.65
N ALA A 108 5.56 -1.03 18.54
CA ALA A 108 5.04 -1.57 17.28
C ALA A 108 3.79 -0.81 16.82
N ARG A 109 2.87 -0.54 17.74
CA ARG A 109 1.63 0.22 17.46
C ARG A 109 1.94 1.62 16.95
N GLU A 110 2.88 2.32 17.56
CA GLU A 110 3.31 3.66 17.13
C GLU A 110 3.78 3.66 15.67
N GLN A 111 4.61 2.69 15.29
CA GLN A 111 5.11 2.62 13.92
C GLN A 111 4.02 2.23 12.91
N LEU A 112 3.10 1.34 13.30
CA LEU A 112 1.94 0.99 12.46
C LEU A 112 0.97 2.15 12.29
N ASP A 113 0.70 2.92 13.35
CA ASP A 113 -0.12 4.14 13.28
C ASP A 113 0.53 5.19 12.39
N TRP A 114 1.84 5.36 12.50
CA TRP A 114 2.54 6.28 11.62
C TRP A 114 2.40 5.87 10.15
N ALA A 115 2.64 4.59 9.83
CA ALA A 115 2.51 4.10 8.45
C ALA A 115 1.07 4.18 7.94
N MET A 116 0.09 3.85 8.77
CA MET A 116 -1.33 3.97 8.45
C MET A 116 -1.72 5.39 8.05
N ASN A 117 -1.21 6.39 8.77
CA ASN A 117 -1.61 7.79 8.60
C ASN A 117 -0.74 8.58 7.60
N ASN A 118 0.48 8.11 7.30
CA ASN A 118 1.47 8.91 6.54
C ASN A 118 2.03 8.21 5.31
N ALA A 119 1.70 6.95 5.03
CA ALA A 119 2.24 6.28 3.84
C ALA A 119 1.76 6.98 2.56
N ALA A 120 2.70 7.25 1.65
CA ALA A 120 2.39 7.83 0.34
C ALA A 120 1.55 6.89 -0.56
N ASN A 121 1.61 5.58 -0.29
CA ASN A 121 0.81 4.56 -0.97
C ASN A 121 -0.32 4.10 -0.05
N GLU A 122 -1.56 4.34 -0.47
CA GLU A 122 -2.77 3.97 0.28
C GLU A 122 -2.84 2.46 0.58
N GLY A 123 -2.33 1.62 -0.31
CA GLY A 123 -2.24 0.19 -0.06
C GLY A 123 -1.34 -0.17 1.13
N VAL A 124 -0.24 0.57 1.32
CA VAL A 124 0.63 0.42 2.50
C VAL A 124 -0.09 0.88 3.77
N SER A 125 -0.91 1.94 3.70
CA SER A 125 -1.77 2.36 4.80
C SER A 125 -2.76 1.28 5.23
N HIS A 126 -3.39 0.60 4.27
CA HIS A 126 -4.31 -0.51 4.58
C HIS A 126 -3.60 -1.74 5.17
N ILE A 127 -2.40 -2.06 4.67
CA ILE A 127 -1.57 -3.13 5.26
C ILE A 127 -1.21 -2.77 6.71
N ALA A 128 -0.83 -1.52 6.97
CA ALA A 128 -0.51 -1.04 8.32
C ALA A 128 -1.73 -1.15 9.25
N ARG A 129 -2.93 -0.75 8.77
CA ARG A 129 -4.19 -0.86 9.51
C ARG A 129 -4.51 -2.29 9.91
N VAL A 130 -4.45 -3.24 8.98
CA VAL A 130 -4.75 -4.65 9.27
C VAL A 130 -3.76 -5.24 10.27
N ARG A 131 -2.47 -4.92 10.12
CA ARG A 131 -1.43 -5.35 11.08
C ARG A 131 -1.65 -4.74 12.45
N ALA A 132 -2.08 -3.48 12.52
CA ALA A 132 -2.43 -2.83 13.76
C ALA A 132 -3.68 -3.46 14.41
N ALA A 133 -4.71 -3.79 13.64
CA ALA A 133 -5.88 -4.50 14.15
C ALA A 133 -5.50 -5.86 14.74
N ARG A 134 -4.63 -6.64 14.06
CA ARG A 134 -4.08 -7.88 14.63
C ARG A 134 -3.34 -7.62 15.94
N LEU A 135 -2.51 -6.60 16.00
CA LEU A 135 -1.75 -6.26 17.21
C LEU A 135 -2.65 -5.84 18.39
N VAL A 136 -3.69 -5.04 18.11
CA VAL A 136 -4.71 -4.64 19.09
C VAL A 136 -5.47 -5.86 19.60
N TRP A 137 -5.87 -6.76 18.69
CA TRP A 137 -6.49 -8.03 19.06
C TRP A 137 -5.57 -8.91 19.94
N THR A 138 -4.28 -9.03 19.63
CA THR A 138 -3.33 -9.80 20.47
C THR A 138 -3.17 -9.24 21.88
N GLN A 139 -3.52 -7.96 22.10
CA GLN A 139 -3.53 -7.32 23.42
C GLN A 139 -4.88 -7.51 24.16
N GLY A 140 -5.82 -8.25 23.57
CA GLY A 140 -7.13 -8.56 24.15
C GLY A 140 -8.25 -7.59 23.76
N GLU A 141 -7.95 -6.59 22.92
CA GLU A 141 -8.92 -5.56 22.51
C GLU A 141 -9.67 -5.95 21.22
N SER A 142 -10.38 -7.09 21.25
CA SER A 142 -11.07 -7.63 20.05
C SER A 142 -12.08 -6.67 19.42
N GLU A 143 -12.86 -5.94 20.23
CA GLU A 143 -13.88 -5.00 19.72
C GLU A 143 -13.23 -3.84 18.97
N GLN A 144 -12.19 -3.24 19.54
CA GLN A 144 -11.43 -2.18 18.88
C GLN A 144 -10.76 -2.69 17.59
N ALA A 145 -10.22 -3.91 17.61
CA ALA A 145 -9.65 -4.51 16.40
C ALA A 145 -10.69 -4.72 15.29
N LEU A 146 -11.92 -5.12 15.62
CA LEU A 146 -13.01 -5.25 14.66
C LEU A 146 -13.44 -3.89 14.12
N GLU A 147 -13.55 -2.87 14.96
CA GLU A 147 -13.87 -1.49 14.56
C GLU A 147 -12.82 -0.95 13.57
N MET A 148 -11.53 -1.22 13.82
CA MET A 148 -10.47 -0.86 12.87
C MET A 148 -10.66 -1.51 11.49
N LEU A 149 -11.23 -2.71 11.42
CA LEU A 149 -11.50 -3.45 10.19
C LEU A 149 -12.81 -3.02 9.50
N ASP A 150 -13.61 -2.14 10.10
CA ASP A 150 -14.81 -1.54 9.47
C ASP A 150 -14.46 -0.33 8.59
N ALA A 151 -13.20 0.12 8.61
CA ALA A 151 -12.76 1.21 7.76
C ALA A 151 -12.94 0.89 6.27
N GLU A 152 -13.42 1.88 5.51
CA GLU A 152 -13.51 1.77 4.05
C GLU A 152 -12.13 1.47 3.45
N HIS A 153 -12.11 0.56 2.47
CA HIS A 153 -10.90 0.13 1.79
C HIS A 153 -11.19 -0.27 0.34
N PRO A 154 -10.19 -0.20 -0.55
CA PRO A 154 -10.33 -0.70 -1.92
C PRO A 154 -10.63 -2.21 -1.94
N PRO A 155 -11.43 -2.69 -2.92
CA PRO A 155 -11.78 -4.11 -3.04
C PRO A 155 -10.59 -5.08 -3.07
N ALA A 156 -9.42 -4.61 -3.51
CA ALA A 156 -8.18 -5.39 -3.52
C ALA A 156 -7.71 -5.83 -2.10
N PHE A 157 -8.25 -5.22 -1.04
CA PHE A 157 -7.93 -5.54 0.35
C PHE A 157 -9.04 -6.32 1.07
N ASP A 158 -10.19 -6.55 0.43
CA ASP A 158 -11.34 -7.24 1.05
C ASP A 158 -10.92 -8.57 1.68
N ALA A 159 -10.13 -9.37 0.96
CA ALA A 159 -9.66 -10.66 1.43
C ALA A 159 -8.83 -10.54 2.72
N LEU A 160 -7.95 -9.53 2.76
CA LEU A 160 -7.06 -9.29 3.89
C LEU A 160 -7.85 -8.84 5.15
N TYR A 161 -8.84 -7.97 4.98
CA TYR A 161 -9.66 -7.49 6.10
C TYR A 161 -10.59 -8.59 6.62
N ALA A 162 -11.23 -9.32 5.70
CA ALA A 162 -12.16 -10.38 6.03
C ALA A 162 -11.46 -11.56 6.72
N GLU A 163 -10.24 -11.93 6.31
CA GLU A 163 -9.47 -12.98 6.99
C GLU A 163 -9.23 -12.63 8.47
N VAL A 164 -8.78 -11.40 8.77
CA VAL A 164 -8.51 -11.00 10.16
C VAL A 164 -9.78 -10.89 10.98
N ARG A 165 -10.88 -10.42 10.38
CA ARG A 165 -12.20 -10.44 11.03
C ARG A 165 -12.61 -11.86 11.39
N GLY A 166 -12.40 -12.82 10.48
CA GLY A 166 -12.64 -14.23 10.73
C GLY A 166 -11.78 -14.79 11.86
N ASP A 167 -10.48 -14.45 11.87
CA ASP A 167 -9.54 -14.87 12.92
C ASP A 167 -10.00 -14.40 14.31
N ILE A 168 -10.46 -13.15 14.41
CA ILE A 168 -10.97 -12.58 15.68
C ILE A 168 -12.25 -13.31 16.12
N HIS A 169 -13.23 -13.49 15.23
CA HIS A 169 -14.49 -14.17 15.58
C HIS A 169 -14.28 -15.64 15.96
N ALA A 170 -13.39 -16.34 15.25
CA ALA A 170 -13.06 -17.73 15.55
C ALA A 170 -12.48 -17.85 16.97
N ALA A 171 -11.60 -16.94 17.36
CA ALA A 171 -11.03 -16.91 18.71
C ALA A 171 -12.04 -16.52 19.81
N GLN A 172 -13.09 -15.78 19.46
CA GLN A 172 -14.22 -15.49 20.36
C GLN A 172 -15.22 -16.66 20.46
N GLY A 173 -15.06 -17.71 19.64
CA GLY A 173 -15.97 -18.84 19.55
C GLY A 173 -17.20 -18.60 18.66
N ASP A 174 -17.29 -17.45 18.00
CA ASP A 174 -18.35 -17.13 17.04
C ASP A 174 -18.02 -17.75 15.67
N ARG A 175 -18.24 -19.07 15.57
CA ARG A 175 -17.95 -19.83 14.35
C ARG A 175 -18.76 -19.36 13.15
N GLU A 176 -20.00 -18.93 13.36
CA GLU A 176 -20.86 -18.48 12.26
C GLU A 176 -20.33 -17.18 11.65
N ALA A 177 -19.97 -16.19 12.48
CA ALA A 177 -19.35 -14.96 12.00
C ALA A 177 -17.98 -15.22 11.37
N ALA A 178 -17.18 -16.11 11.97
CA ALA A 178 -15.89 -16.51 11.42
C ALA A 178 -16.02 -17.13 10.02
N TYR A 179 -16.94 -18.08 9.86
CA TYR A 179 -17.22 -18.74 8.57
C TYR A 179 -17.61 -17.73 7.49
N LYS A 180 -18.54 -16.81 7.78
CA LYS A 180 -18.96 -15.77 6.83
C LYS A 180 -17.80 -14.87 6.42
N ALA A 181 -16.93 -14.52 7.37
CA ALA A 181 -15.77 -13.70 7.12
C ALA A 181 -14.73 -14.44 6.25
N TYR A 182 -14.41 -15.70 6.55
CA TYR A 182 -13.51 -16.50 5.72
C TYR A 182 -14.06 -16.77 4.32
N GLN A 183 -15.38 -16.97 4.18
CA GLN A 183 -16.02 -17.13 2.88
C GLN A 183 -15.81 -15.87 2.04
N ARG A 184 -16.12 -14.69 2.62
CA ARG A 184 -15.85 -13.41 1.94
C ARG A 184 -14.38 -13.26 1.58
N ALA A 185 -13.48 -13.71 2.46
CA ALA A 185 -12.06 -13.64 2.20
C ALA A 185 -11.64 -14.49 1.00
N LEU A 186 -12.20 -15.70 0.84
CA LEU A 186 -11.97 -16.57 -0.32
C LEU A 186 -12.58 -16.01 -1.60
N ASP A 187 -13.82 -15.51 -1.52
CA ASP A 187 -14.56 -14.99 -2.68
C ASP A 187 -13.86 -13.77 -3.31
N THR A 188 -13.09 -13.02 -2.50
CA THR A 188 -12.38 -11.81 -2.90
C THR A 188 -10.87 -12.01 -3.07
N LEU A 189 -10.38 -13.24 -2.86
CA LEU A 189 -8.97 -13.56 -2.98
C LEU A 189 -8.54 -13.54 -4.46
N PRO A 190 -7.42 -12.89 -4.83
CA PRO A 190 -6.91 -12.93 -6.20
C PRO A 190 -6.59 -14.37 -6.62
N GLN A 191 -6.96 -14.75 -7.85
CA GLN A 191 -6.91 -16.15 -8.33
C GLN A 191 -5.55 -16.84 -8.23
N ASP A 192 -4.44 -16.09 -8.30
CA ASP A 192 -3.08 -16.62 -8.20
C ASP A 192 -2.55 -16.71 -6.76
N THR A 193 -3.38 -16.38 -5.76
CA THR A 193 -2.98 -16.39 -4.35
C THR A 193 -3.28 -17.75 -3.72
N PRO A 194 -2.32 -18.39 -3.03
CA PRO A 194 -2.57 -19.65 -2.33
C PRO A 194 -3.68 -19.51 -1.28
N SER A 195 -4.76 -20.30 -1.43
CA SER A 195 -5.97 -20.25 -0.58
C SER A 195 -6.02 -21.32 0.50
N ARG A 196 -5.15 -22.34 0.47
CA ARG A 196 -5.26 -23.56 1.30
C ARG A 196 -5.42 -23.30 2.81
N ALA A 197 -4.68 -22.34 3.35
CA ALA A 197 -4.78 -21.98 4.76
C ALA A 197 -6.15 -21.38 5.09
N LEU A 198 -6.68 -20.54 4.18
CA LEU A 198 -7.97 -19.90 4.34
C LEU A 198 -9.13 -20.88 4.13
N GLU A 199 -9.00 -21.83 3.21
CA GLU A 199 -9.94 -22.96 3.05
C GLU A 199 -10.02 -23.82 4.30
N THR A 200 -8.87 -24.08 4.94
CA THR A 200 -8.82 -24.83 6.21
C THR A 200 -9.53 -24.05 7.32
N LYS A 201 -9.24 -22.74 7.46
CA LYS A 201 -9.95 -21.87 8.42
C LYS A 201 -11.46 -21.83 8.18
N LEU A 202 -11.89 -21.77 6.92
CA LEU A 202 -13.31 -21.84 6.55
C LEU A 202 -13.92 -23.17 7.01
N ALA A 203 -13.29 -24.30 6.66
CA ALA A 203 -13.78 -25.63 6.99
C ALA A 203 -13.89 -25.85 8.51
N ASP A 204 -12.90 -25.42 9.29
CA ASP A 204 -12.89 -25.53 10.76
C ASP A 204 -14.03 -24.75 11.44
N ASN A 205 -14.58 -23.75 10.74
CA ASN A 205 -15.67 -22.90 11.21
C ASN A 205 -16.99 -23.19 10.50
N ALA A 206 -17.05 -24.22 9.65
CA ALA A 206 -18.26 -24.57 8.90
C ALA A 206 -19.44 -24.88 9.84
N PRO A 207 -20.67 -24.46 9.47
CA PRO A 207 -21.88 -24.93 10.13
C PRO A 207 -21.96 -26.45 10.05
N ALA A 208 -22.58 -27.09 11.06
CA ALA A 208 -22.69 -28.56 11.13
C ALA A 208 -23.28 -29.18 9.85
N ASP A 209 -24.23 -28.49 9.20
CA ASP A 209 -24.89 -28.97 7.98
C ASP A 209 -24.00 -28.92 6.72
N VAL A 210 -22.89 -28.15 6.76
CA VAL A 210 -21.94 -28.00 5.63
C VAL A 210 -20.75 -28.94 5.78
N ALA A 211 -20.37 -29.30 7.02
CA ALA A 211 -19.25 -30.17 7.32
C ALA A 211 -19.47 -31.65 6.92
N ASP A 212 -20.74 -32.09 6.82
CA ASP A 212 -21.14 -33.45 6.44
C ASP A 212 -21.38 -33.64 4.92
N ALA A 213 -21.15 -32.61 4.11
CA ALA A 213 -21.21 -32.76 2.65
C ALA A 213 -20.03 -33.62 2.17
N PRO A 214 -20.27 -34.77 1.49
CA PRO A 214 -19.19 -35.64 1.05
C PRO A 214 -18.25 -34.88 0.12
N SER A 215 -16.95 -34.92 0.42
CA SER A 215 -15.90 -34.42 -0.46
C SER A 215 -15.86 -35.30 -1.71
N ASP A 216 -16.53 -34.88 -2.79
CA ASP A 216 -16.61 -35.55 -4.10
C ASP A 216 -15.26 -35.58 -4.87
N GLN A 217 -14.13 -35.83 -4.19
CA GLN A 217 -12.80 -35.96 -4.79
C GLN A 217 -12.25 -37.40 -4.81
N GLU A 218 -13.03 -38.42 -4.43
CA GLU A 218 -12.55 -39.82 -4.43
C GLU A 218 -13.27 -40.76 -5.44
N SER A 219 -13.82 -40.23 -6.53
CA SER A 219 -14.49 -41.06 -7.56
C SER A 219 -13.90 -40.98 -8.97
N ALA A 220 -12.79 -40.25 -9.19
CA ALA A 220 -12.17 -40.12 -10.51
C ALA A 220 -10.99 -41.08 -10.79
N SER A 221 -10.79 -42.12 -9.96
CA SER A 221 -9.66 -43.07 -10.11
C SER A 221 -10.08 -44.49 -10.51
N ALA A 222 -11.29 -44.68 -11.05
CA ALA A 222 -11.69 -45.99 -11.58
C ALA A 222 -12.68 -45.85 -12.75
N SER A 223 -12.16 -45.70 -13.96
CA SER A 223 -12.71 -46.27 -15.22
C SER A 223 -11.70 -46.08 -16.35
#